data_AF-A0A8C3P5E9-F1
#
_entry.id   AF-A0A8C3P5E9-F1
#
_cell.length_a   1.000
_cell.length_b   1.000
_cell.length_c   1.000
_cell.angle_alpha   90.00
_cell.angle_beta   90.00
_cell.angle_gamma   90.00
#
_symmetry.space_group_name_H-M   'P 1'
#
loop_
_entity.id
_entity.type
_entity.pdbx_description
1 polymer ?
#
loop_
_entity_poly.entity_id
_entity_poly.type
_entity_poly.pdbx_seq_one_letter_code
_entity_poly.pdbx_strand_id
1 'polypeptide(L)'
;MAAASAPPEGRRHRLVPPTKWRLLEFYCYAKAAACSPLLGTPVPEPTLPGRTGSPVRCLAMELGRLEYLQALVTEFQVTDSTEAKEQVLANLANFAYDPSNYEYLRQLQVLDLFLDMLTEDNENLVEFAMGGLCNLCLDKTNKEYILEASGVEPIISCLSSSNEETVMSAVTALMFLTTPRSRAQTTALPVVECMLRFSLSANTRLSNLASIFLQDYCSPPQVEEARNLSKHTAVGIPLPKD
;
A
#
# COMPACT_ATOMS: atom_id res chain seq x y z
N MET A 1 -48.40 -25.55 -26.52
CA MET A 1 -47.75 -25.63 -25.20
C MET A 1 -46.26 -25.82 -25.42
N ALA A 2 -45.49 -24.75 -25.32
CA ALA A 2 -44.03 -24.79 -25.26
C ALA A 2 -43.64 -23.79 -24.16
N ALA A 3 -43.12 -24.31 -23.05
CA ALA A 3 -42.66 -23.51 -21.93
C ALA A 3 -41.25 -23.00 -22.25
N ALA A 4 -41.11 -21.67 -22.38
CA ALA A 4 -39.80 -21.03 -22.50
C ALA A 4 -39.13 -20.99 -21.12
N SER A 5 -37.97 -21.63 -21.01
CA SER A 5 -37.12 -21.64 -19.82
C SER A 5 -36.48 -20.27 -19.60
N ALA A 6 -36.54 -19.74 -18.37
CA ALA A 6 -35.90 -18.50 -17.98
C ALA A 6 -34.36 -18.64 -17.92
N PRO A 7 -33.60 -17.57 -18.21
CA PRO A 7 -32.13 -17.59 -18.15
C PRO A 7 -31.61 -17.60 -16.69
N PRO A 8 -30.39 -18.11 -16.44
CA PRO A 8 -29.84 -18.25 -15.10
C PRO A 8 -29.55 -16.89 -14.47
N GLU A 9 -29.93 -16.74 -13.21
CA GLU A 9 -29.75 -15.53 -12.41
C GLU A 9 -28.28 -15.09 -12.37
N GLY A 10 -28.06 -13.84 -12.80
CA GLY A 10 -26.76 -13.18 -12.74
C GLY A 10 -26.21 -13.15 -11.32
N ARG A 11 -24.95 -13.57 -11.22
CA ARG A 11 -24.11 -13.54 -10.02
C ARG A 11 -24.09 -12.10 -9.47
N ARG A 12 -24.93 -11.81 -8.46
CA ARG A 12 -24.94 -10.52 -7.77
C ARG A 12 -23.54 -10.25 -7.22
N HIS A 13 -22.87 -9.24 -7.76
CA HIS A 13 -21.70 -8.66 -7.12
C HIS A 13 -22.13 -8.23 -5.72
N ARG A 14 -21.67 -8.96 -4.68
CA ARG A 14 -21.82 -8.53 -3.29
C ARG A 14 -21.01 -7.25 -3.14
N LEU A 15 -21.69 -6.10 -3.17
CA LEU A 15 -21.14 -4.84 -2.68
C LEU A 15 -20.77 -5.06 -1.21
N VAL A 16 -19.47 -4.96 -0.91
CA VAL A 16 -18.95 -5.14 0.45
C VAL A 16 -19.43 -3.97 1.32
N PRO A 17 -19.94 -4.19 2.54
CA PRO A 17 -20.54 -3.13 3.34
C PRO A 17 -19.52 -2.03 3.70
N PRO A 18 -19.93 -0.74 3.70
CA PRO A 18 -19.04 0.42 3.89
C PRO A 18 -18.25 0.46 5.20
N THR A 19 -18.66 -0.32 6.20
CA THR A 19 -18.05 -0.33 7.53
C THR A 19 -16.71 -1.04 7.59
N LYS A 20 -16.45 -2.02 6.72
CA LYS A 20 -15.15 -2.71 6.66
C LYS A 20 -14.06 -1.83 6.02
N TRP A 21 -14.41 -0.96 5.06
CA TRP A 21 -13.45 -0.16 4.30
C TRP A 21 -12.91 1.00 5.12
N ARG A 22 -13.74 1.52 6.05
CA ARG A 22 -13.31 2.57 6.97
C ARG A 22 -12.09 2.17 7.78
N LEU A 23 -11.95 0.92 8.22
CA LEU A 23 -10.77 0.50 8.99
C LEU A 23 -9.46 0.55 8.18
N LEU A 24 -9.52 0.27 6.87
CA LEU A 24 -8.37 0.34 5.97
C LEU A 24 -8.02 1.79 5.60
N GLU A 25 -9.03 2.62 5.36
CA GLU A 25 -8.86 4.07 5.20
C GLU A 25 -8.28 4.70 6.47
N PHE A 26 -8.79 4.32 7.65
CA PHE A 26 -8.28 4.76 8.95
C PHE A 26 -6.86 4.26 9.22
N TYR A 27 -6.48 3.07 8.76
CA TYR A 27 -5.12 2.54 8.92
C TYR A 27 -4.11 3.38 8.13
N CYS A 28 -4.39 3.67 6.86
CA CYS A 28 -3.56 4.55 6.04
C CYS A 28 -3.49 5.97 6.61
N TYR A 29 -4.63 6.50 7.08
CA TYR A 29 -4.73 7.82 7.71
C TYR A 29 -3.96 7.91 9.04
N ALA A 30 -4.12 6.92 9.93
CA ALA A 30 -3.48 6.90 11.23
C ALA A 30 -1.96 6.73 11.13
N LYS A 31 -1.45 5.97 10.15
CA LYS A 31 -0.01 5.81 9.91
C LYS A 31 0.63 7.11 9.42
N ALA A 32 0.01 7.80 8.44
CA ALA A 32 0.47 9.11 7.97
C ALA A 32 0.51 10.15 9.10
N ALA A 33 -0.53 10.16 9.96
CA ALA A 33 -0.57 11.05 11.13
C ALA A 33 0.48 10.70 12.20
N ALA A 34 0.82 9.42 12.37
CA ALA A 34 1.80 8.95 13.36
C ALA A 34 3.27 9.16 12.95
N CYS A 35 3.57 9.37 11.66
CA CYS A 35 4.90 9.79 11.17
C CYS A 35 5.15 11.31 11.29
N SER A 36 4.16 12.10 11.73
CA SER A 36 4.31 13.54 11.97
C SER A 36 5.15 14.01 13.19
N PRO A 37 5.68 13.19 14.13
CA PRO A 37 6.43 13.73 15.27
C PRO A 37 7.81 14.32 14.93
N LEU A 38 8.34 14.13 13.72
CA LEU A 38 9.69 14.62 13.36
C LEU A 38 9.73 15.99 12.68
N LEU A 39 8.60 16.64 12.38
CA LEU A 39 8.60 18.05 11.96
C LEU A 39 8.60 18.99 13.18
N GLY A 40 9.73 19.02 13.88
CA GLY A 40 10.04 19.99 14.92
C GLY A 40 10.47 21.37 14.39
N THR A 41 10.15 21.72 13.14
CA THR A 41 10.24 23.11 12.67
C THR A 41 9.05 23.46 11.78
N PRO A 42 8.37 24.59 12.03
CA PRO A 42 7.40 25.11 11.07
C PRO A 42 8.17 25.52 9.82
N VAL A 43 7.82 24.93 8.68
CA VAL A 43 8.20 25.46 7.36
C VAL A 43 7.70 26.91 7.32
N PRO A 44 8.55 27.91 6.99
CA PRO A 44 8.13 29.30 7.02
C PRO A 44 6.99 29.52 6.05
N GLU A 45 5.80 29.78 6.60
CA GLU A 45 4.62 30.18 5.86
C GLU A 45 4.93 31.55 5.22
N PRO A 46 4.91 31.71 3.89
CA PRO A 46 5.08 33.01 3.27
C PRO A 46 3.82 33.83 3.56
N THR A 47 3.90 34.66 4.60
CA THR A 47 2.86 35.61 4.98
C THR A 47 2.80 36.74 3.96
N LEU A 48 1.80 36.75 3.08
CA LEU A 48 1.37 37.99 2.39
C LEU A 48 -0.14 38.08 2.15
N PRO A 49 -0.70 39.31 2.18
CA PRO A 49 -2.08 39.57 2.53
C PRO A 49 -3.04 39.48 1.32
N GLY A 50 -4.32 39.46 1.65
CA GLY A 50 -5.38 39.98 0.78
C GLY A 50 -6.00 38.97 -0.15
N ARG A 51 -7.25 38.60 0.15
CA ARG A 51 -8.17 37.84 -0.70
C ARG A 51 -8.37 38.54 -2.05
N THR A 52 -8.06 37.84 -3.14
CA THR A 52 -8.87 37.75 -4.37
C THR A 52 -8.37 36.53 -5.16
N GLY A 53 -9.28 35.65 -5.57
CA GLY A 53 -8.96 34.48 -6.39
C GLY A 53 -8.60 34.93 -7.80
N SER A 54 -7.31 34.85 -8.13
CA SER A 54 -6.75 35.04 -9.47
C SER A 54 -6.22 33.69 -9.96
N PRO A 55 -6.44 33.30 -11.24
CA PRO A 55 -5.88 32.08 -11.82
C PRO A 55 -4.35 32.01 -11.70
N VAL A 56 -3.68 33.17 -11.74
CA VAL A 56 -2.21 33.29 -11.62
C VAL A 56 -1.73 32.89 -10.23
N ARG A 57 -2.55 33.13 -9.19
CA ARG A 57 -2.23 32.76 -7.81
C ARG A 57 -2.34 31.26 -7.58
N CYS A 58 -3.33 30.59 -8.20
CA CYS A 58 -3.42 29.13 -8.15
C CYS A 58 -2.25 28.50 -8.88
N LEU A 59 -1.93 28.99 -10.08
CA LEU A 59 -0.79 28.49 -10.86
C LEU A 59 0.55 28.69 -10.13
N ALA A 60 0.78 29.83 -9.47
CA ALA A 60 1.99 30.06 -8.68
C ALA A 60 2.10 29.14 -7.46
N MET A 61 0.97 28.83 -6.81
CA MET A 61 0.93 27.85 -5.71
C MET A 61 1.18 26.41 -6.20
N GLU A 62 0.65 26.07 -7.38
CA GLU A 62 0.88 24.78 -8.04
C GLU A 62 2.33 24.61 -8.48
N LEU A 63 2.93 25.66 -9.05
CA LEU A 63 4.35 25.71 -9.42
C LEU A 63 5.26 25.54 -8.18
N GLY A 64 4.99 26.27 -7.09
CA GLY A 64 5.78 26.15 -5.87
C GLY A 64 5.70 24.76 -5.22
N ARG A 65 4.55 24.10 -5.35
CA ARG A 65 4.38 22.72 -4.86
C ARG A 65 5.17 21.71 -5.70
N LEU A 66 5.08 21.80 -7.03
CA LEU A 66 5.84 20.94 -7.93
C LEU A 66 7.35 21.12 -7.70
N GLU A 67 7.82 22.36 -7.62
CA GLU A 67 9.22 22.70 -7.35
C GLU A 67 9.70 22.11 -6.01
N TYR A 68 8.88 22.17 -4.97
CA TYR A 68 9.22 21.58 -3.67
C TYR A 68 9.33 20.05 -3.73
N LEU A 69 8.36 19.38 -4.37
CA LEU A 69 8.42 17.92 -4.55
C LEU A 69 9.63 17.51 -5.42
N GLN A 70 9.95 18.31 -6.44
CA GLN A 70 11.14 18.08 -7.27
C GLN A 70 12.43 18.26 -6.49
N ALA A 71 12.50 19.24 -5.59
CA ALA A 71 13.65 19.44 -4.72
C ALA A 71 13.87 18.23 -3.80
N LEU A 72 12.79 17.64 -3.26
CA LEU A 72 12.87 16.39 -2.48
C LEU A 72 13.42 15.23 -3.32
N VAL A 73 12.86 14.99 -4.50
CA VAL A 73 13.36 13.91 -5.39
C VAL A 73 14.83 14.12 -5.76
N THR A 74 15.23 15.38 -6.02
CA THR A 74 16.62 15.72 -6.31
C THR A 74 17.52 15.44 -5.12
N GLU A 75 17.13 15.86 -3.92
CA GLU A 75 17.87 15.60 -2.68
C GLU A 75 18.10 14.10 -2.47
N PHE A 76 17.05 13.28 -2.67
CA PHE A 76 17.16 11.82 -2.58
C PHE A 76 18.22 11.24 -3.51
N GLN A 77 18.30 11.76 -4.73
CA GLN A 77 19.21 11.28 -5.78
C GLN A 77 20.66 11.70 -5.56
N VAL A 78 20.90 12.88 -5.00
CA VAL A 78 22.24 13.47 -4.89
C VAL A 78 22.91 13.26 -3.53
N THR A 79 22.12 13.00 -2.48
CA THR A 79 22.65 12.85 -1.12
C THR A 79 23.27 11.47 -0.90
N ASP A 80 24.40 11.44 -0.20
CA ASP A 80 25.04 10.20 0.27
C ASP A 80 24.59 9.83 1.70
N SER A 81 23.84 10.70 2.39
CA SER A 81 23.33 10.42 3.74
C SER A 81 22.09 9.54 3.69
N THR A 82 22.19 8.38 4.34
CA THR A 82 21.07 7.47 4.53
C THR A 82 19.91 8.13 5.27
N GLU A 83 20.20 8.90 6.32
CA GLU A 83 19.20 9.61 7.12
C GLU A 83 18.45 10.65 6.30
N ALA A 84 19.15 11.38 5.42
CA ALA A 84 18.53 12.31 4.49
C ALA A 84 17.60 11.60 3.50
N LYS A 85 18.02 10.45 2.95
CA LYS A 85 17.17 9.62 2.09
C LYS A 85 15.91 9.14 2.80
N GLU A 86 16.04 8.63 4.01
CA GLU A 86 14.91 8.19 4.85
C GLU A 86 13.92 9.34 5.08
N GLN A 87 14.41 10.52 5.46
CA GLN A 87 13.58 11.69 5.73
C GLN A 87 12.85 12.17 4.47
N VAL A 88 13.52 12.18 3.33
CA VAL A 88 12.90 12.54 2.04
C VAL A 88 11.81 11.54 1.67
N LEU A 89 12.09 10.24 1.78
CA LEU A 89 11.15 9.19 1.42
C LEU A 89 9.91 9.21 2.33
N ALA A 90 10.10 9.45 3.63
CA ALA A 90 9.02 9.65 4.59
C ALA A 90 8.15 10.87 4.23
N ASN A 91 8.75 11.99 3.83
CA ASN A 91 8.02 13.18 3.38
C ASN A 91 7.18 12.88 2.13
N LEU A 92 7.77 12.24 1.11
CA LEU A 92 7.07 11.85 -0.11
C LEU A 92 5.90 10.89 0.20
N ALA A 93 6.09 9.92 1.11
CA ALA A 93 5.06 8.98 1.52
C ALA A 93 3.89 9.67 2.24
N ASN A 94 4.18 10.69 3.06
CA ASN A 94 3.15 11.52 3.68
C ASN A 94 2.39 12.37 2.64
N PHE A 95 3.07 12.96 1.67
CA PHE A 95 2.43 13.74 0.60
C PHE A 95 1.61 12.88 -0.36
N ALA A 96 1.96 11.60 -0.50
CA ALA A 96 1.21 10.60 -1.24
C ALA A 96 -0.17 10.26 -0.65
N TYR A 97 -0.53 10.79 0.52
CA TYR A 97 -1.89 10.70 1.06
C TYR A 97 -2.87 11.70 0.39
N ASP A 98 -2.38 12.85 -0.06
CA ASP A 98 -3.23 13.92 -0.62
C ASP A 98 -3.38 13.76 -2.15
N PRO A 99 -4.61 13.54 -2.66
CA PRO A 99 -4.86 13.40 -4.10
C PRO A 99 -4.41 14.60 -4.95
N SER A 100 -4.34 15.80 -4.36
CA SER A 100 -3.85 16.99 -5.06
C SER A 100 -2.35 16.93 -5.40
N ASN A 101 -1.63 15.94 -4.87
CA ASN A 101 -0.23 15.69 -5.22
C ASN A 101 -0.03 14.60 -6.27
N TYR A 102 -1.06 13.81 -6.61
CA TYR A 102 -0.89 12.59 -7.41
C TYR A 102 -0.32 12.86 -8.81
N GLU A 103 -0.75 13.94 -9.45
CA GLU A 103 -0.23 14.31 -10.77
C GLU A 103 1.26 14.67 -10.71
N TYR A 104 1.67 15.46 -9.72
CA TYR A 104 3.06 15.82 -9.51
C TYR A 104 3.92 14.60 -9.15
N LEU A 105 3.43 13.72 -8.28
CA LEU A 105 4.15 12.49 -7.89
C LEU A 105 4.34 11.54 -9.07
N ARG A 106 3.38 11.46 -10.00
CA ARG A 106 3.54 10.74 -11.27
C ARG A 106 4.54 11.42 -12.19
N GLN A 107 4.41 12.75 -12.37
CA GLN A 107 5.32 13.53 -13.21
C GLN A 107 6.79 13.42 -12.75
N LEU A 108 7.00 13.34 -11.44
CA LEU A 108 8.32 13.20 -10.80
C LEU A 108 8.75 11.74 -10.60
N GLN A 109 8.02 10.77 -11.16
CA GLN A 109 8.34 9.34 -11.09
C GLN A 109 8.51 8.79 -9.66
N VAL A 110 7.77 9.35 -8.70
CA VAL A 110 7.86 8.93 -7.29
C VAL A 110 7.33 7.50 -7.09
N LEU A 111 6.44 7.02 -7.96
CA LEU A 111 6.00 5.62 -7.94
C LEU A 111 7.16 4.67 -8.26
N ASP A 112 7.96 4.99 -9.27
CA ASP A 112 9.15 4.20 -9.64
C ASP A 112 10.16 4.24 -8.49
N LEU A 113 10.41 5.43 -7.94
CA LEU A 113 11.27 5.61 -6.78
C LEU A 113 10.85 4.72 -5.61
N PHE A 114 9.56 4.66 -5.26
CA PHE A 114 9.10 3.78 -4.20
C PHE A 114 9.23 2.29 -4.56
N LEU A 115 8.96 1.90 -5.80
CA LEU A 115 9.10 0.49 -6.22
C LEU A 115 10.55 0.03 -6.12
N ASP A 116 11.51 0.86 -6.53
CA ASP A 116 12.94 0.56 -6.44
C ASP A 116 13.35 0.34 -4.97
N MET A 117 12.86 1.18 -4.06
CA MET A 117 13.16 1.10 -2.63
C MET A 117 12.60 -0.14 -1.92
N LEU A 118 11.65 -0.87 -2.50
CA LEU A 118 11.16 -2.12 -1.91
C LEU A 118 12.19 -3.26 -1.92
N THR A 119 13.27 -3.11 -2.69
CA THR A 119 14.33 -4.12 -2.84
C THR A 119 15.63 -3.77 -2.12
N GLU A 120 15.67 -2.63 -1.42
CA GLU A 120 16.82 -2.19 -0.66
C GLU A 120 16.93 -2.93 0.69
N ASP A 121 18.16 -3.04 1.20
CA ASP A 121 18.43 -3.67 2.51
C ASP A 121 17.99 -2.79 3.70
N ASN A 122 17.81 -1.48 3.49
CA ASN A 122 17.41 -0.57 4.55
C ASN A 122 15.90 -0.69 4.83
N GLU A 123 15.57 -1.30 5.98
CA GLU A 123 14.20 -1.52 6.42
C GLU A 123 13.35 -0.23 6.53
N ASN A 124 13.96 0.92 6.86
CA ASN A 124 13.25 2.21 6.93
C ASN A 124 12.86 2.71 5.54
N LEU A 125 13.78 2.60 4.56
CA LEU A 125 13.47 2.96 3.16
C LEU A 125 12.35 2.08 2.61
N VAL A 126 12.40 0.77 2.86
CA VAL A 126 11.36 -0.18 2.48
C VAL A 126 10.03 0.18 3.15
N GLU A 127 10.03 0.50 4.45
CA GLU A 127 8.81 0.88 5.17
C GLU A 127 8.15 2.14 4.58
N PHE A 128 8.92 3.21 4.39
CA PHE A 128 8.39 4.46 3.87
C PHE A 128 7.91 4.31 2.42
N ALA A 129 8.65 3.59 1.58
CA ALA A 129 8.25 3.29 0.22
C ALA A 129 6.95 2.49 0.14
N MET A 130 6.85 1.41 0.92
CA MET A 130 5.64 0.59 0.98
C MET A 130 4.44 1.37 1.52
N GLY A 131 4.67 2.26 2.50
CA GLY A 131 3.66 3.21 2.99
C GLY A 131 3.18 4.17 1.89
N GLY A 132 4.11 4.77 1.15
CA GLY A 132 3.80 5.67 0.03
C GLY A 132 3.01 4.98 -1.09
N LEU A 133 3.42 3.78 -1.50
CA LEU A 133 2.68 2.97 -2.50
C LEU A 133 1.29 2.57 -2.02
N CYS A 134 1.15 2.21 -0.74
CA CYS A 134 -0.14 1.90 -0.14
C CYS A 134 -1.11 3.10 -0.22
N ASN A 135 -0.61 4.32 0.04
CA ASN A 135 -1.41 5.54 -0.11
C ASN A 135 -1.78 5.80 -1.58
N LEU A 136 -0.81 5.68 -2.50
CA LEU A 136 -1.02 5.98 -3.93
C LEU A 136 -1.96 5.01 -4.62
N CYS A 137 -1.97 3.73 -4.27
CA CYS A 137 -2.77 2.70 -4.95
C CYS A 137 -4.30 2.81 -4.72
N LEU A 138 -4.74 3.77 -3.89
CA LEU A 138 -6.15 4.17 -3.78
C LEU A 138 -6.66 4.87 -5.05
N ASP A 139 -5.79 5.59 -5.76
CA ASP A 139 -6.12 6.20 -7.05
C ASP A 139 -6.12 5.17 -8.18
N LYS A 140 -7.06 5.32 -9.11
CA LYS A 140 -7.18 4.42 -10.26
C LYS A 140 -5.96 4.49 -11.17
N THR A 141 -5.46 5.69 -11.46
CA THR A 141 -4.33 5.88 -12.39
C THR A 141 -3.05 5.31 -11.79
N ASN A 142 -2.78 5.63 -10.53
CA ASN A 142 -1.62 5.10 -9.81
C ASN A 142 -1.69 3.57 -9.67
N LYS A 143 -2.88 3.02 -9.40
CA LYS A 143 -3.10 1.56 -9.36
C LYS A 143 -2.78 0.90 -10.69
N GLU A 144 -3.28 1.44 -11.81
CA GLU A 144 -3.00 0.90 -13.14
C GLU A 144 -1.49 0.95 -13.43
N TYR A 145 -0.83 2.06 -13.09
CA TYR A 145 0.62 2.21 -13.20
C TYR A 145 1.40 1.13 -12.44
N ILE A 146 1.10 0.94 -11.14
CA ILE A 146 1.79 -0.07 -10.30
C ILE A 146 1.64 -1.47 -10.89
N LEU A 147 0.45 -1.80 -11.40
CA LEU A 147 0.20 -3.10 -12.02
C LEU A 147 0.96 -3.28 -13.33
N GLU A 148 1.15 -2.22 -14.12
CA GLU A 148 1.89 -2.25 -15.39
C GLU A 148 3.40 -2.29 -15.18
N ALA A 149 3.90 -1.67 -14.11
CA ALA A 149 5.29 -1.70 -13.68
C ALA A 149 5.70 -3.01 -12.98
N SER A 150 4.88 -4.07 -13.08
CA SER A 150 5.09 -5.35 -12.36
C SER A 150 5.24 -5.21 -10.83
N GLY A 151 4.73 -4.13 -10.24
CA GLY A 151 4.96 -3.78 -8.83
C GLY A 151 4.31 -4.74 -7.81
N VAL A 152 3.46 -5.67 -8.24
CA VAL A 152 2.86 -6.66 -7.34
C VAL A 152 3.90 -7.61 -6.75
N GLU A 153 4.90 -8.01 -7.53
CA GLU A 153 5.94 -8.94 -7.07
C GLU A 153 6.79 -8.38 -5.91
N PRO A 154 7.39 -7.19 -6.00
CA PRO A 154 8.14 -6.62 -4.87
C PRO A 154 7.23 -6.36 -3.65
N ILE A 155 5.96 -5.99 -3.84
CA ILE A 155 5.00 -5.85 -2.74
C ILE A 155 4.74 -7.20 -2.04
N ILE A 156 4.67 -8.31 -2.78
CA ILE A 156 4.55 -9.65 -2.19
C ILE A 156 5.80 -9.99 -1.37
N SER A 157 7.00 -9.64 -1.85
CA SER A 157 8.25 -9.86 -1.11
C SER A 157 8.25 -9.15 0.25
N CYS A 158 7.67 -7.95 0.33
CA CYS A 158 7.51 -7.22 1.60
C CYS A 158 6.67 -7.95 2.66
N LEU A 159 5.89 -8.98 2.30
CA LEU A 159 5.18 -9.83 3.29
C LEU A 159 6.15 -10.62 4.19
N SER A 160 7.41 -10.79 3.79
CA SER A 160 8.42 -11.49 4.60
C SER A 160 9.25 -10.54 5.49
N SER A 161 8.90 -9.25 5.53
CA SER A 161 9.54 -8.25 6.38
C SER A 161 9.43 -8.58 7.87
N SER A 162 10.48 -8.29 8.63
CA SER A 162 10.53 -8.30 10.10
C SER A 162 9.68 -7.17 10.71
N ASN A 163 9.55 -6.06 9.98
CA ASN A 163 8.76 -4.89 10.37
C ASN A 163 7.27 -5.10 10.07
N GLU A 164 6.46 -5.20 11.13
CA GLU A 164 5.01 -5.43 11.04
C GLU A 164 4.27 -4.31 10.29
N GLU A 165 4.75 -3.07 10.37
CA GLU A 165 4.13 -1.93 9.71
C GLU A 165 4.32 -1.99 8.19
N THR A 166 5.47 -2.50 7.73
CA THR A 166 5.71 -2.84 6.31
C THR A 166 4.78 -3.97 5.85
N VAL A 167 4.66 -5.04 6.63
CA VAL A 167 3.79 -6.19 6.31
C VAL A 167 2.34 -5.75 6.19
N MET A 168 1.83 -4.95 7.14
CA MET A 168 0.46 -4.45 7.11
C MET A 168 0.20 -3.51 5.91
N SER A 169 1.16 -2.64 5.56
CA SER A 169 1.07 -1.82 4.34
C SER A 169 1.07 -2.67 3.07
N ALA A 170 1.89 -3.72 3.00
CA ALA A 170 1.92 -4.66 1.88
C ALA A 170 0.60 -5.42 1.74
N VAL A 171 0.05 -5.98 2.82
CA VAL A 171 -1.25 -6.67 2.81
C VAL A 171 -2.35 -5.73 2.30
N THR A 172 -2.37 -4.49 2.80
CA THR A 172 -3.36 -3.48 2.41
C THR A 172 -3.22 -3.10 0.93
N ALA A 173 -2.00 -2.87 0.46
CA ALA A 173 -1.74 -2.59 -0.95
C ALA A 173 -2.21 -3.75 -1.84
N LEU A 174 -1.96 -5.02 -1.47
CA LEU A 174 -2.45 -6.19 -2.22
C LEU A 174 -3.99 -6.23 -2.30
N MET A 175 -4.70 -5.83 -1.23
CA MET A 175 -6.17 -5.70 -1.27
C MET A 175 -6.60 -4.68 -2.31
N PHE A 176 -5.99 -3.48 -2.32
CA PHE A 176 -6.31 -2.42 -3.26
C PHE A 176 -5.91 -2.72 -4.71
N LEU A 177 -4.79 -3.43 -4.89
CA LEU A 177 -4.29 -3.87 -6.18
C LEU A 177 -5.03 -5.09 -6.72
N THR A 178 -5.90 -5.74 -5.95
CA THR A 178 -6.66 -6.91 -6.43
C THR A 178 -7.77 -6.49 -7.40
N THR A 179 -7.52 -6.72 -8.68
CA THR A 179 -8.44 -6.53 -9.81
C THR A 179 -8.68 -7.87 -10.50
N PRO A 180 -9.64 -8.00 -11.44
CA PRO A 180 -9.77 -9.22 -12.23
C PRO A 180 -8.47 -9.64 -12.96
N ARG A 181 -7.64 -8.67 -13.38
CA ARG A 181 -6.36 -8.91 -14.07
C ARG A 181 -5.25 -9.41 -13.12
N SER A 182 -5.20 -8.86 -11.91
CA SER A 182 -4.11 -9.09 -10.95
C SER A 182 -4.44 -10.13 -9.87
N ARG A 183 -5.70 -10.54 -9.73
CA ARG A 183 -6.17 -11.46 -8.68
C ARG A 183 -5.34 -12.74 -8.58
N ALA A 184 -5.01 -13.36 -9.71
CA ALA A 184 -4.22 -14.60 -9.70
C ALA A 184 -2.85 -14.42 -9.03
N GLN A 185 -2.25 -13.23 -9.16
CA GLN A 185 -0.97 -12.88 -8.56
C GLN A 185 -1.15 -12.40 -7.11
N THR A 186 -2.08 -11.47 -6.86
CA THR A 186 -2.28 -10.89 -5.52
C THR A 186 -2.85 -11.90 -4.51
N THR A 187 -3.52 -12.95 -4.98
CA THR A 187 -3.98 -14.06 -4.14
C THR A 187 -3.27 -15.36 -4.47
N ALA A 188 -2.03 -15.32 -4.97
CA ALA A 188 -1.24 -16.53 -5.19
C ALA A 188 -1.09 -17.34 -3.89
N LEU A 189 -0.89 -18.66 -4.02
CA LEU A 189 -0.89 -19.58 -2.88
C LEU A 189 0.08 -19.17 -1.75
N PRO A 190 1.33 -18.73 -2.02
CA PRO A 190 2.23 -18.24 -0.97
C PRO A 190 1.68 -17.02 -0.22
N VAL A 191 0.95 -16.13 -0.90
CA VAL A 191 0.30 -14.98 -0.26
C VAL A 191 -0.78 -15.47 0.70
N VAL A 192 -1.60 -16.44 0.27
CA VAL A 192 -2.66 -17.01 1.11
C VAL A 192 -2.09 -17.73 2.34
N GLU A 193 -0.95 -18.42 2.21
CA GLU A 193 -0.22 -19.01 3.33
C GLU A 193 0.28 -17.95 4.33
N CYS A 194 0.84 -16.84 3.83
CA CYS A 194 1.20 -15.70 4.67
C CYS A 194 -0.02 -15.15 5.43
N MET A 195 -1.16 -14.97 4.76
CA MET A 195 -2.38 -14.48 5.41
C MET A 195 -2.92 -15.46 6.47
N LEU A 196 -2.82 -16.77 6.25
CA LEU A 196 -3.16 -17.76 7.26
C LEU A 196 -2.24 -17.64 8.49
N ARG A 197 -0.93 -17.47 8.28
CA ARG A 197 0.03 -17.23 9.37
C ARG A 197 -0.29 -15.93 10.13
N PHE A 198 -0.51 -14.84 9.41
CA PHE A 198 -0.82 -13.53 10.01
C PHE A 198 -2.14 -13.52 10.76
N SER A 199 -3.15 -14.30 10.32
CA SER A 199 -4.42 -14.44 11.03
C SER A 199 -4.28 -15.01 12.45
N LEU A 200 -3.13 -15.64 12.75
CA LEU A 200 -2.79 -16.18 14.07
C LEU A 200 -1.83 -15.27 14.85
N SER A 201 -1.47 -14.09 14.31
CA SER A 201 -0.57 -13.15 14.98
C SER A 201 -1.18 -12.59 16.27
N ALA A 202 -0.33 -12.35 17.26
CA ALA A 202 -0.70 -11.64 18.49
C ALA A 202 -1.04 -10.16 18.23
N ASN A 203 -0.55 -9.57 17.13
CA ASN A 203 -0.93 -8.24 16.71
C ASN A 203 -2.37 -8.27 16.14
N THR A 204 -3.31 -7.76 16.93
CA THR A 204 -4.74 -7.70 16.59
C THR A 204 -5.04 -6.96 15.29
N ARG A 205 -4.25 -5.92 14.93
CA ARG A 205 -4.45 -5.21 13.64
C ARG A 205 -4.11 -6.12 12.48
N LEU A 206 -2.94 -6.75 12.52
CA LEU A 206 -2.45 -7.65 11.48
C LEU A 206 -3.34 -8.90 11.34
N SER A 207 -3.75 -9.52 12.45
CA SER A 207 -4.60 -10.72 12.42
C SER A 207 -6.00 -10.44 11.89
N ASN A 208 -6.59 -9.30 12.26
CA ASN A 208 -7.86 -8.85 11.69
C ASN A 208 -7.74 -8.54 10.20
N LEU A 209 -6.69 -7.83 9.78
CA LEU A 209 -6.43 -7.48 8.40
C LEU A 209 -6.28 -8.72 7.51
N ALA A 210 -5.47 -9.68 7.94
CA ALA A 210 -5.29 -10.95 7.24
C ALA A 210 -6.57 -11.77 7.18
N SER A 211 -7.38 -11.76 8.25
CA SER A 211 -8.69 -12.42 8.26
C SER A 211 -9.66 -11.80 7.25
N ILE A 212 -9.67 -10.47 7.10
CA ILE A 212 -10.46 -9.77 6.08
C ILE A 212 -9.95 -10.16 4.67
N PHE A 213 -8.63 -10.19 4.47
CA PHE A 213 -8.05 -10.60 3.19
C PHE A 213 -8.53 -12.00 2.77
N LEU A 214 -8.42 -12.98 3.68
CA LEU A 214 -8.84 -14.37 3.42
C LEU A 214 -10.34 -14.47 3.10
N GLN A 215 -11.18 -13.70 3.81
CA GLN A 215 -12.63 -13.73 3.63
C GLN A 215 -13.10 -13.07 2.33
N ASP A 216 -12.53 -11.91 2.00
CA ASP A 216 -13.06 -11.04 0.95
C ASP A 216 -12.36 -11.25 -0.41
N TYR A 217 -11.13 -11.80 -0.43
CA TYR A 217 -10.31 -11.92 -1.64
C TYR A 217 -9.99 -13.36 -2.05
N CYS A 218 -10.01 -14.32 -1.12
CA CYS A 218 -9.66 -15.72 -1.40
C CYS A 218 -10.91 -16.61 -1.54
N SER A 219 -10.79 -17.72 -2.28
CA SER A 219 -11.87 -18.71 -2.36
C SER A 219 -11.71 -19.79 -1.28
N PRO A 220 -12.80 -20.40 -0.76
CA PRO A 220 -12.68 -21.46 0.25
C PRO A 220 -11.78 -22.64 -0.15
N PRO A 221 -11.83 -23.16 -1.41
CA PRO A 221 -10.91 -24.21 -1.83
C PRO A 221 -9.43 -23.78 -1.76
N GLN A 222 -9.13 -22.55 -2.17
CA GLN A 222 -7.78 -21.99 -2.14
C GLN A 222 -7.25 -21.85 -0.71
N VAL A 223 -8.09 -21.41 0.22
CA VAL A 223 -7.71 -21.29 1.64
C VAL A 223 -7.46 -22.67 2.25
N GLU A 224 -8.26 -23.67 1.89
CA GLU A 224 -8.07 -25.04 2.37
C GLU A 224 -6.80 -25.68 1.78
N GLU A 225 -6.50 -25.45 0.51
CA GLU A 225 -5.26 -25.86 -0.14
C GLU A 225 -4.04 -25.31 0.60
N ALA A 226 -3.98 -23.99 0.82
CA ALA A 226 -2.90 -23.32 1.56
C ALA A 226 -2.76 -23.85 3.00
N ARG A 227 -3.88 -24.14 3.66
CA ARG A 227 -3.90 -24.70 5.02
C ARG A 227 -3.28 -26.10 5.07
N ASN A 228 -3.51 -26.93 4.05
CA ASN A 228 -3.00 -28.29 4.02
C ASN A 228 -1.50 -28.35 3.69
N LEU A 229 -1.01 -27.46 2.82
CA LEU A 229 0.43 -27.29 2.58
C LEU A 229 1.18 -26.88 3.84
N SER A 230 0.66 -25.89 4.57
CA SER A 230 1.25 -25.41 5.83
C SER A 230 1.33 -26.50 6.92
N LYS A 231 0.41 -27.48 6.91
CA LYS A 231 0.45 -28.63 7.82
C LYS A 231 1.54 -29.62 7.42
N HIS A 232 1.79 -29.81 6.12
CA HIS A 232 2.76 -30.80 5.64
C HIS A 232 4.24 -30.37 5.83
N THR A 233 4.54 -29.06 5.82
CA THR A 233 5.87 -28.54 6.16
C THR A 233 6.21 -28.66 7.65
N ALA A 234 5.22 -28.83 8.53
CA ALA A 234 5.41 -29.00 9.98
C ALA A 234 5.65 -30.46 10.43
N VAL A 235 5.66 -31.44 9.51
CA VAL A 235 5.71 -32.88 9.86
C VAL A 235 7.14 -33.47 9.82
N GLY A 236 8.19 -32.64 9.72
CA GLY A 236 9.56 -33.12 9.47
C GLY A 236 10.63 -32.89 10.54
N ILE A 237 10.37 -32.16 11.63
CA ILE A 237 11.42 -31.81 12.61
C ILE A 237 11.21 -32.58 13.91
N PRO A 238 12.07 -33.55 14.25
CA PRO A 238 12.01 -34.21 15.55
C PRO A 238 12.41 -33.22 16.65
N LEU A 239 11.57 -33.10 17.67
CA LEU A 239 11.86 -32.35 18.89
C LEU A 239 13.09 -32.96 19.61
N PRO A 240 14.01 -32.15 20.16
CA PRO A 240 15.08 -32.66 21.01
C PRO A 240 14.49 -33.38 22.21
N LYS A 241 15.04 -34.56 22.53
CA LYS A 241 14.69 -35.30 23.74
C LYS A 241 15.35 -34.63 24.94
N ASP A 242 14.52 -34.35 25.94
CA ASP A 242 14.77 -33.96 27.34
C ASP A 242 16.17 -33.48 27.75
#